data_AF-A0A1C5DX99-F1
#
_entry.id   AF-A0A1C5DX99-F1
#
_cell.length_a   1.000
_cell.length_b   1.000
_cell.length_c   1.000
_cell.angle_alpha   90.00
_cell.angle_beta   90.00
_cell.angle_gamma   90.00
#
_symmetry.space_group_name_H-M   'P 1'
#
loop_
_entity.id
_entity.type
_entity.pdbx_description
1 polymer ?
#
loop_
_entity_poly.entity_id
_entity_poly.type
_entity_poly.pdbx_seq_one_letter_code
_entity_poly.pdbx_strand_id
1 'polypeptide(L)'
;MAKLSAHVLDQHGHPSPSSSTAYEMRSVAVPYGGCTEPSNVKAGGQACPIRFQCAGCGFYRPDPSYLPAIEHHINELRADRETALAMGAAEFVTTALTAQITAYQRVIDRMNTHLASLPASERAQIEEASTALRKARAGDNHTLLPLTTARPKDSR
;
A
#
# COMPACT_ATOMS: atom_id res chain seq x y z
N MET A 1 -7.73 10.43 21.44
CA MET A 1 -6.73 10.39 20.34
C MET A 1 -7.35 9.67 19.17
N ALA A 2 -7.41 10.31 18.00
CA ALA A 2 -7.80 9.66 16.76
C ALA A 2 -6.78 8.56 16.42
N LYS A 3 -7.25 7.38 15.98
CA LYS A 3 -6.40 6.25 15.62
C LYS A 3 -6.55 5.98 14.13
N LEU A 4 -5.44 5.71 13.44
CA LEU A 4 -5.45 5.40 12.00
C LEU A 4 -6.43 4.26 11.66
N SER A 5 -6.55 3.26 12.54
CA SER A 5 -7.47 2.13 12.40
C SER A 5 -8.96 2.53 12.33
N ALA A 6 -9.31 3.71 12.85
CA ALA A 6 -10.67 4.26 12.80
C ALA A 6 -10.97 4.99 11.47
N HIS A 7 -9.94 5.32 10.68
CA HIS A 7 -10.05 6.08 9.43
C HIS A 7 -9.74 5.23 8.18
N VAL A 8 -9.75 3.90 8.34
CA VAL A 8 -9.51 2.98 7.24
C VAL A 8 -10.68 3.05 6.26
N LEU A 9 -10.36 3.18 4.98
CA LEU A 9 -11.32 3.15 3.89
C LEU A 9 -11.19 1.84 3.11
N ASP A 10 -12.26 1.42 2.46
CA ASP A 10 -12.17 0.42 1.40
C ASP A 10 -11.75 1.06 0.07
N GLN A 11 -11.56 0.23 -0.96
CA GLN A 11 -11.20 0.72 -2.29
C GLN A 11 -12.24 1.68 -2.89
N HIS A 12 -13.50 1.62 -2.47
CA HIS A 12 -14.59 2.47 -2.95
C HIS A 12 -14.68 3.81 -2.20
N GLY A 13 -13.92 3.96 -1.11
CA GLY A 13 -13.92 5.13 -0.24
C GLY A 13 -14.96 5.05 0.89
N HIS A 14 -15.57 3.88 1.12
CA HIS A 14 -16.47 3.68 2.24
C HIS A 14 -15.67 3.49 3.54
N PRO A 15 -16.09 4.13 4.65
CA PRO A 15 -15.50 3.85 5.95
C PRO A 15 -15.59 2.37 6.30
N SER A 16 -14.44 1.76 6.57
CA SER A 16 -14.31 0.36 7.01
C SER A 16 -13.50 0.32 8.31
N PRO A 17 -13.97 0.98 9.39
CA PRO A 17 -13.22 1.11 10.63
C PRO A 17 -12.94 -0.27 11.24
N SER A 18 -11.77 -0.40 11.87
CA SER A 18 -11.39 -1.60 12.61
C SER A 18 -10.82 -1.24 13.98
N SER A 19 -10.93 -2.15 14.95
CA SER A 19 -10.19 -2.01 16.19
C SER A 19 -8.68 -2.03 15.90
N SER A 20 -7.85 -1.38 16.72
CA SER A 20 -6.39 -1.40 16.51
C SER A 20 -5.84 -2.83 16.41
N THR A 21 -6.37 -3.72 17.25
CA THR A 21 -6.01 -5.14 17.22
C THR A 21 -6.49 -5.84 15.95
N ALA A 22 -7.65 -5.50 15.41
CA ALA A 22 -8.13 -6.05 14.13
C ALA A 22 -7.38 -5.45 12.93
N TYR A 23 -6.96 -4.19 13.00
CA TYR A 23 -6.11 -3.56 12.00
C TYR A 23 -4.76 -4.29 11.89
N GLU A 24 -4.18 -4.65 13.03
CA GLU A 24 -2.92 -5.39 13.11
C GLU A 24 -3.08 -6.89 12.83
N MET A 25 -4.14 -7.55 13.32
CA MET A 25 -4.34 -9.01 13.16
C MET A 25 -5.08 -9.44 11.90
N ARG A 26 -5.94 -8.60 11.32
CA ARG A 26 -6.77 -8.94 10.15
C ARG A 26 -6.30 -8.29 8.86
N SER A 27 -5.13 -7.68 8.88
CA SER A 27 -4.52 -7.17 7.67
C SER A 27 -3.11 -7.71 7.51
N VAL A 28 -2.78 -8.13 6.29
CA VAL A 28 -1.39 -8.32 5.91
C VAL A 28 -0.94 -7.11 5.10
N ALA A 29 0.30 -6.68 5.32
CA ALA A 29 0.90 -5.59 4.55
C ALA A 29 0.90 -5.94 3.06
N VAL A 30 0.42 -5.01 2.25
CA VAL A 30 0.47 -5.05 0.78
C VAL A 30 0.93 -3.69 0.28
N PRO A 31 1.28 -3.54 -1.01
CA PRO A 31 1.64 -2.24 -1.55
C PRO A 31 0.62 -1.17 -1.16
N TYR A 32 1.13 -0.10 -0.55
CA TYR A 32 0.38 1.11 -0.19
C TYR A 32 -0.83 0.91 0.73
N GLY A 33 -0.85 -0.14 1.56
CA GLY A 33 -1.94 -0.35 2.52
C GLY A 33 -1.96 -1.75 3.14
N GLY A 34 -3.17 -2.20 3.50
CA GLY A 34 -3.44 -3.53 4.04
C GLY A 34 -4.36 -4.36 3.15
N CYS A 35 -4.29 -5.68 3.29
CA CYS A 35 -5.22 -6.63 2.68
C CYS A 35 -5.95 -7.42 3.75
N THR A 36 -7.27 -7.49 3.65
CA THR A 36 -8.13 -8.22 4.61
C THR A 36 -8.74 -9.50 4.02
N GLU A 37 -8.23 -10.00 2.89
CA GLU A 37 -8.71 -11.26 2.30
C GLU A 37 -8.25 -12.44 3.17
N PRO A 38 -9.15 -13.28 3.71
CA PRO A 38 -8.80 -14.27 4.72
C PRO A 38 -7.69 -15.24 4.31
N SER A 39 -7.68 -15.71 3.07
CA SER A 39 -6.71 -16.70 2.59
C SER A 39 -5.31 -16.10 2.44
N ASN A 40 -5.23 -14.88 1.92
CA ASN A 40 -4.00 -14.13 1.75
C ASN A 40 -3.45 -13.66 3.10
N VAL A 41 -4.31 -13.25 4.04
CA VAL A 41 -3.93 -12.95 5.43
C VAL A 41 -3.33 -14.21 6.08
N LYS A 42 -4.03 -15.35 5.98
CA LYS A 42 -3.52 -16.65 6.50
C LYS A 42 -2.17 -17.03 5.88
N ALA A 43 -1.96 -16.69 4.61
CA ALA A 43 -0.72 -16.95 3.88
C ALA A 43 0.35 -15.87 4.05
N GLY A 44 0.19 -14.91 4.96
CA GLY A 44 1.19 -13.85 5.17
C GLY A 44 1.43 -12.99 3.91
N GLY A 45 0.40 -12.77 3.11
CA GLY A 45 0.45 -11.91 1.93
C GLY A 45 0.98 -12.59 0.67
N GLN A 46 1.28 -13.90 0.74
CA GLN A 46 1.91 -14.63 -0.36
C GLN A 46 0.94 -15.37 -1.27
N ALA A 47 -0.36 -15.39 -0.98
CA ALA A 47 -1.36 -16.18 -1.72
C ALA A 47 -2.30 -15.33 -2.62
N CYS A 48 -2.06 -14.03 -2.76
CA CYS A 48 -2.93 -13.18 -3.59
C CYS A 48 -2.92 -13.67 -5.05
N PRO A 49 -4.07 -14.00 -5.66
CA PRO A 49 -4.13 -14.45 -7.05
C PRO A 49 -4.01 -13.30 -8.06
N ILE A 50 -4.20 -12.06 -7.60
CA ILE A 50 -4.16 -10.83 -8.41
C ILE A 50 -3.07 -9.89 -7.89
N ARG A 51 -1.84 -10.41 -7.71
CA ARG A 51 -0.70 -9.64 -7.20
C ARG A 51 -0.53 -8.35 -8.00
N PHE A 52 -0.16 -7.29 -7.29
CA PHE A 52 0.05 -5.95 -7.84
C PHE A 52 -1.22 -5.23 -8.34
N GLN A 53 -2.41 -5.84 -8.24
CA GLN A 53 -3.69 -5.24 -8.64
C GLN A 53 -4.53 -4.75 -7.44
N CYS A 54 -3.87 -4.33 -6.35
CA CYS A 54 -4.52 -3.99 -5.08
C CYS A 54 -5.61 -2.92 -5.22
N ALA A 55 -5.38 -1.87 -6.01
CA ALA A 55 -6.34 -0.80 -6.24
C ALA A 55 -7.68 -1.24 -6.88
N GLY A 56 -7.74 -2.46 -7.44
CA GLY A 56 -8.96 -3.06 -7.99
C GLY A 56 -9.58 -4.16 -7.12
N CYS A 57 -8.99 -4.50 -5.96
CA CYS A 57 -9.44 -5.57 -5.08
C CYS A 57 -10.33 -5.07 -3.92
N GLY A 58 -11.52 -5.65 -3.74
CA GLY A 58 -12.45 -5.30 -2.65
C GLY A 58 -11.92 -5.51 -1.22
N PHE A 59 -10.87 -6.32 -1.07
CA PHE A 59 -10.19 -6.54 0.21
C PHE A 59 -9.04 -5.57 0.49
N TYR A 60 -8.74 -4.66 -0.44
CA TYR A 60 -7.73 -3.64 -0.25
C TYR A 60 -8.21 -2.56 0.72
N ARG A 61 -7.32 -2.15 1.61
CA ARG A 61 -7.51 -1.11 2.61
C ARG A 61 -6.37 -0.09 2.47
N PRO A 62 -6.50 0.91 1.58
CA PRO A 62 -5.52 1.98 1.45
C PRO A 62 -5.44 2.82 2.72
N ASP A 63 -4.24 3.34 2.99
CA ASP A 63 -3.94 4.14 4.20
C ASP A 63 -3.31 5.49 3.77
N PRO A 64 -3.83 6.64 4.28
CA PRO A 64 -3.29 7.98 4.00
C PRO A 64 -1.79 8.16 4.21
N SER A 65 -1.16 7.34 5.06
CA SER A 65 0.28 7.37 5.28
C SER A 65 1.09 7.07 4.02
N TYR A 66 0.49 6.41 3.03
CA TYR A 66 1.09 6.09 1.73
C TYR A 66 0.77 7.07 0.60
N LEU A 67 0.00 8.16 0.82
CA LEU A 67 -0.38 9.11 -0.24
C LEU A 67 0.80 9.54 -1.14
N PRO A 68 1.95 10.01 -0.60
CA PRO A 68 3.10 10.38 -1.43
C PRO A 68 3.70 9.21 -2.22
N ALA A 69 3.65 8.00 -1.66
CA ALA A 69 4.18 6.80 -2.31
C ALA A 69 3.28 6.35 -3.47
N ILE A 70 1.96 6.52 -3.34
CA ILE A 70 0.99 6.25 -4.41
C ILE A 70 1.15 7.28 -5.54
N GLU A 71 1.37 8.56 -5.22
CA GLU A 71 1.68 9.59 -6.22
C GLU A 71 2.94 9.26 -7.02
N HIS A 72 4.00 8.84 -6.32
CA HIS A 72 5.22 8.37 -6.97
C HIS A 72 4.94 7.18 -7.90
N HIS A 73 4.20 6.18 -7.41
CA HIS A 73 3.85 5.00 -8.20
C HIS A 73 3.04 5.33 -9.45
N ILE A 74 2.10 6.29 -9.38
CA ILE A 74 1.36 6.76 -10.55
C ILE A 74 2.32 7.35 -11.60
N ASN A 75 3.36 8.06 -11.17
CA ASN A 75 4.36 8.60 -12.09
C ASN A 75 5.24 7.51 -12.70
N GLU A 76 5.63 6.49 -11.93
CA GLU A 76 6.31 5.29 -12.45
C GLU A 76 5.44 4.59 -13.51
N LEU A 77 4.16 4.33 -13.21
CA LEU A 77 3.24 3.71 -14.17
C LEU A 77 3.07 4.53 -15.45
N ARG A 78 3.10 5.87 -15.36
CA ARG A 78 3.09 6.74 -16.54
C ARG A 78 4.36 6.56 -17.36
N ALA A 79 5.53 6.57 -16.73
CA ALA A 79 6.81 6.34 -17.40
C ALA A 79 6.88 4.96 -18.06
N ASP A 80 6.39 3.92 -17.38
CA ASP A 80 6.30 2.56 -17.89
C ASP A 80 5.37 2.48 -19.11
N ARG A 81 4.25 3.19 -19.07
CA ARG A 81 3.31 3.25 -20.20
C ARG A 81 3.93 3.93 -21.42
N GLU A 82 4.62 5.05 -21.24
CA GLU A 82 5.32 5.72 -22.36
C GLU A 82 6.43 4.82 -22.93
N THR A 83 7.16 4.12 -22.06
CA THR A 83 8.17 3.13 -22.47
C THR A 83 7.53 1.98 -23.26
N ALA A 84 6.42 1.43 -22.79
CA ALA A 84 5.69 0.37 -23.48
C ALA A 84 5.18 0.81 -24.87
N LEU A 85 4.69 2.05 -25.00
CA LEU A 85 4.31 2.63 -26.29
C LEU A 85 5.51 2.74 -27.24
N ALA A 86 6.65 3.23 -26.75
CA ALA A 86 7.88 3.35 -27.56
C ALA A 86 8.42 1.99 -28.01
N MET A 87 8.22 0.95 -27.21
CA MET A 87 8.59 -0.43 -27.54
C MET A 87 7.63 -1.12 -28.51
N GLY A 88 6.51 -0.47 -28.89
CA GLY A 88 5.47 -1.10 -29.70
C GLY A 88 4.79 -2.26 -28.97
N ALA A 89 4.65 -2.16 -27.64
CA ALA A 89 3.99 -3.19 -26.85
C ALA A 89 2.54 -3.40 -27.30
N ALA A 90 2.04 -4.63 -27.13
CA ALA A 90 0.66 -4.97 -27.46
C ALA A 90 -0.35 -4.13 -26.65
N GLU A 91 -1.51 -3.86 -27.25
CA GLU A 91 -2.56 -2.99 -26.68
C GLU A 91 -2.99 -3.39 -25.26
N PHE A 92 -3.05 -4.70 -24.97
CA PHE A 92 -3.45 -5.17 -23.64
C PHE A 92 -2.50 -4.69 -22.53
N VAL A 93 -1.23 -4.43 -22.85
CA VAL A 93 -0.23 -3.93 -21.90
C VAL A 93 -0.50 -2.46 -21.55
N THR A 94 -0.64 -1.61 -22.57
CA THR A 94 -0.87 -0.17 -22.38
C THR A 94 -2.25 0.11 -21.79
N THR A 95 -3.24 -0.72 -22.12
CA THR A 95 -4.57 -0.71 -21.50
C THR A 95 -4.49 -1.04 -20.01
N ALA A 96 -3.75 -2.09 -19.62
CA ALA A 96 -3.58 -2.46 -18.23
C ALA A 96 -2.85 -1.38 -17.41
N LEU A 97 -1.80 -0.76 -17.96
CA LEU A 97 -1.09 0.34 -17.30
C LEU A 97 -2.01 1.56 -17.11
N THR A 98 -2.78 1.92 -18.14
CA THR A 98 -3.76 3.02 -18.07
C THR A 98 -4.84 2.76 -17.03
N ALA A 99 -5.34 1.52 -16.95
CA ALA A 99 -6.31 1.12 -15.96
C ALA A 99 -5.74 1.21 -14.53
N GLN A 100 -4.49 0.78 -14.31
CA GLN A 100 -3.82 0.89 -13.01
C GLN A 100 -3.59 2.34 -12.59
N ILE A 101 -3.13 3.21 -13.51
CA ILE A 101 -3.01 4.66 -13.26
C ILE A 101 -4.34 5.23 -12.77
N THR A 102 -5.42 4.94 -13.51
CA THR A 102 -6.77 5.44 -13.18
C THR A 102 -7.25 4.90 -11.83
N ALA A 103 -6.98 3.63 -11.52
CA ALA A 103 -7.37 3.02 -10.25
C ALA A 103 -6.70 3.68 -9.05
N TYR A 104 -5.37 3.91 -9.12
CA TYR A 104 -4.65 4.58 -8.03
C TYR A 104 -4.98 6.06 -7.90
N GLN A 105 -5.25 6.77 -9.00
CA GLN A 105 -5.78 8.14 -8.94
C GLN A 105 -7.08 8.20 -8.14
N ARG A 106 -8.02 7.28 -8.40
CA ARG A 106 -9.28 7.18 -7.64
C ARG A 106 -9.04 6.88 -6.16
N VAL A 107 -8.04 6.06 -5.84
CA VAL A 107 -7.66 5.77 -4.44
C VAL A 107 -7.19 7.05 -3.73
N ILE A 108 -6.31 7.84 -4.36
CA ILE A 108 -5.87 9.15 -3.84
C ILE A 108 -7.07 10.08 -3.65
N ASP A 109 -7.91 10.24 -4.67
CA ASP A 109 -9.05 11.16 -4.62
C ASP A 109 -10.01 10.82 -3.48
N ARG A 110 -10.29 9.52 -3.27
CA ARG A 110 -11.13 9.02 -2.17
C ARG A 110 -10.53 9.32 -0.80
N MET A 111 -9.23 9.06 -0.62
CA MET A 111 -8.54 9.37 0.65
C MET A 111 -8.52 10.88 0.91
N ASN A 112 -8.20 11.70 -0.08
CA ASN A 112 -8.19 13.15 0.06
C ASN A 112 -9.58 13.73 0.35
N THR A 113 -10.62 13.21 -0.31
CA THR A 113 -12.01 13.59 -0.04
C THR A 113 -12.40 13.25 1.41
N HIS A 114 -12.03 12.06 1.89
CA HIS A 114 -12.27 11.68 3.28
C HIS A 114 -11.53 12.62 4.25
N LEU A 115 -10.23 12.85 4.06
CA LEU A 115 -9.44 13.74 4.92
C LEU A 115 -9.99 15.17 4.94
N ALA A 116 -10.47 15.67 3.79
CA ALA A 116 -11.08 16.99 3.68
C ALA A 116 -12.42 17.10 4.41
N SER A 117 -13.13 15.99 4.62
CA SER A 117 -14.39 15.94 5.37
C SER A 117 -14.21 15.93 6.89
N LEU A 118 -12.98 15.71 7.38
CA LEU A 118 -12.70 15.63 8.81
C LEU A 118 -12.54 17.02 9.45
N PRO A 119 -12.85 17.17 10.75
CA PRO A 119 -12.48 18.35 11.52
C PRO A 119 -10.99 18.65 11.40
N ALA A 120 -10.61 19.92 11.35
CA ALA A 120 -9.23 20.34 11.14
C ALA A 120 -8.24 19.74 12.16
N SER A 121 -8.66 19.59 13.42
CA SER A 121 -7.85 18.98 14.49
C SER A 121 -7.64 17.48 14.30
N GLU A 122 -8.59 16.77 13.71
CA GLU A 122 -8.51 15.34 13.42
C GLU A 122 -7.67 15.09 12.17
N ARG A 123 -7.86 15.91 11.13
CA ARG A 123 -7.01 15.89 9.93
C ARG A 123 -5.54 16.11 10.29
N ALA A 124 -5.23 17.10 11.12
CA ALA A 124 -3.86 17.38 11.57
C ALA A 124 -3.25 16.18 12.32
N GLN A 125 -4.02 15.50 13.18
CA GLN A 125 -3.56 14.29 13.88
C GLN A 125 -3.23 13.15 12.90
N ILE A 126 -4.04 12.95 11.86
CA ILE A 126 -3.78 11.93 10.85
C ILE A 126 -2.54 12.27 10.01
N GLU A 127 -2.34 13.53 9.65
CA GLU A 127 -1.17 14.00 8.91
C GLU A 127 0.13 13.82 9.73
N GLU A 128 0.08 14.11 11.02
CA GLU A 128 1.19 13.90 11.95
C GLU A 128 1.52 12.40 12.08
N ALA A 129 0.52 11.55 12.36
CA ALA A 129 0.68 10.11 12.46
C ALA A 129 1.23 9.51 11.15
N SER A 130 0.71 9.98 10.01
CA SER A 130 1.16 9.59 8.67
C SER A 130 2.64 9.95 8.45
N THR A 131 3.06 11.12 8.92
CA THR A 131 4.46 11.56 8.85
C THR A 131 5.36 10.69 9.72
N ALA A 132 4.94 10.35 10.93
CA ALA A 132 5.67 9.45 11.82
C ALA A 132 5.83 8.06 11.20
N LEU A 133 4.77 7.49 10.62
CA LEU A 133 4.81 6.19 9.94
C LEU A 133 5.74 6.18 8.73
N ARG A 134 5.73 7.25 7.92
CA ARG A 134 6.68 7.39 6.80
C ARG A 134 8.14 7.43 7.27
N LYS A 135 8.42 8.18 8.35
CA LYS A 135 9.76 8.24 8.94
C LYS A 135 10.21 6.87 9.46
N ALA A 136 9.32 6.13 10.13
CA ALA A 136 9.61 4.78 10.60
C ALA A 136 9.98 3.86 9.43
N ARG A 137 9.18 3.84 8.35
CA ARG A 137 9.47 3.04 7.14
C ARG A 137 10.80 3.42 6.46
N ALA A 138 11.16 4.70 6.45
CA ALA A 138 12.43 5.16 5.90
C ALA A 138 13.64 4.85 6.81
N GLY A 139 13.42 4.79 8.13
CA GLY A 139 14.42 4.40 9.13
C GLY A 139 14.66 2.88 9.17
N ASP A 140 13.64 2.09 8.84
CA ASP A 140 13.68 0.62 8.70
C ASP A 140 14.42 0.14 7.43
N ASN A 141 15.26 0.99 6.82
CA ASN A 141 16.30 0.51 5.90
C ASN A 141 17.09 -0.57 6.64
N HIS A 142 16.82 -1.83 6.31
CA HIS A 142 17.34 -3.00 6.99
C HIS A 142 18.82 -2.78 7.31
N THR A 143 19.12 -2.57 8.59
CA THR A 143 20.47 -2.85 9.08
C THR A 143 20.63 -4.35 8.86
N LEU A 144 21.26 -4.73 7.76
CA LEU A 144 21.60 -6.11 7.48
C LEU A 144 22.47 -6.56 8.64
N LEU A 145 21.89 -7.31 9.57
CA LEU A 145 22.65 -8.00 10.60
C LEU A 145 23.71 -8.83 9.87
N PRO A 146 25.01 -8.66 10.17
CA PRO A 146 26.04 -9.42 9.50
C PRO A 146 25.85 -10.90 9.84
N LEU A 147 25.30 -11.65 8.90
CA LEU A 147 25.24 -13.11 8.99
C LEU A 147 26.65 -13.63 8.70
N THR A 148 27.47 -13.79 9.73
CA THR A 148 28.70 -14.57 9.62
C THR A 148 28.33 -16.04 9.45
N THR A 149 28.40 -16.53 8.22
CA THR A 149 28.31 -17.97 7.94
C THR A 149 29.54 -18.66 8.52
N ALA A 150 29.35 -19.51 9.54
CA ALA A 150 30.42 -20.39 10.01
C ALA A 150 30.79 -21.37 8.90
N ARG A 151 32.08 -21.42 8.54
CA ARG A 151 32.60 -22.40 7.57
C ARG A 151 32.41 -23.82 8.15
N PRO A 152 31.96 -24.81 7.36
CA PRO A 152 31.89 -26.19 7.82
C PRO A 152 33.28 -26.66 8.23
N LYS A 153 33.35 -27.34 9.38
CA LYS A 153 34.58 -27.91 9.90
C LYS A 153 34.91 -29.14 9.04
N ASP A 154 36.01 -29.11 8.30
CA ASP A 154 36.50 -30.28 7.56
C ASP A 154 36.69 -31.44 8.54
N SER A 155 35.85 -32.45 8.41
CA SER A 155 35.99 -33.73 9.09
C SER A 155 37.02 -34.57 8.32
N ARG A 156 38.21 -34.68 8.90
CA ARG A 156 39.26 -35.62 8.50
C ARG A 156 39.15 -36.90 9.34
#